data_AF-A0A7Y8J6H9-F1
#
_entry.id   AF-A0A7Y8J6H9-F1
#
_cell.length_a   1.000
_cell.length_b   1.000
_cell.length_c   1.000
_cell.angle_alpha   90.00
_cell.angle_beta   90.00
_cell.angle_gamma   90.00
#
_symmetry.space_group_name_H-M   'P 1'
#
loop_
_entity.id
_entity.type
_entity.pdbx_description
1 polymer ?
#
loop_
_entity_poly.entity_id
_entity_poly.type
_entity_poly.pdbx_seq_one_letter_code
_entity_poly.pdbx_strand_id
1 'polypeptide(L)'
;MFFIVEGRIDFYMDVNGRLVFYYHFTNDETTGGVTGLLPYSRMKTYSGNSIAVGKIRGIRFHKNYFQELEQLNPDFIQRLIGYITERARYFATTQMQREKVSALGNLAAGIAHELNNPASAINRIAYELHNRLLLNVELTEKMLSQNINPDHIQYFRKKIESKDSLPKQKLSSLQRMKKEDELMHWFEEKGLPVDHPVIDTFTEAGFSSDELKNLCDNVPKENVAQILLWIENLLSSKRIIKDMEEASARISNLVNATKIHVHMDRTNEKQPTDIHRDIENTLTLLGYKIREKNISLKKSFCNDLILIQAYIG
;
A
#
# COMPACT_ATOMS: atom_id res chain seq x y z
N MET A 1 13.32 -43.57 19.89
CA MET A 1 13.73 -42.48 20.80
C MET A 1 15.24 -42.44 20.90
N PHE A 2 15.81 -41.24 20.91
CA PHE A 2 17.21 -41.01 21.26
C PHE A 2 17.25 -40.18 22.53
N PHE A 3 18.16 -40.54 23.44
CA PHE A 3 18.39 -39.84 24.69
C PHE A 3 19.85 -39.41 24.72
N ILE A 4 20.10 -38.11 24.74
CA ILE A 4 21.44 -37.53 24.80
C ILE A 4 21.84 -37.45 26.26
N VAL A 5 22.93 -38.11 26.62
CA VAL A 5 23.48 -38.11 27.99
C VAL A 5 24.51 -37.00 28.14
N GLU A 6 25.37 -36.81 27.12
CA GLU A 6 26.38 -35.76 27.05
C GLU A 6 26.48 -35.20 25.63
N GLY A 7 26.80 -33.91 25.52
CA GLY A 7 26.88 -33.18 24.26
C GLY A 7 25.55 -32.60 23.79
N ARG A 8 25.52 -32.07 22.57
CA ARG A 8 24.37 -31.36 22.00
C ARG A 8 24.09 -31.81 20.57
N ILE A 9 22.81 -31.88 20.22
CA ILE A 9 22.34 -32.10 18.85
C ILE A 9 21.50 -30.89 18.43
N ASP A 10 21.83 -30.29 17.30
CA ASP A 10 21.08 -29.18 16.71
C ASP A 10 20.15 -29.71 15.62
N PHE A 11 18.89 -29.30 15.66
CA PHE A 11 17.83 -29.69 14.74
C PHE A 11 17.56 -28.59 13.72
N TYR A 12 17.58 -28.98 12.46
CA TYR A 12 17.39 -28.12 11.30
C TYR A 12 16.20 -28.62 10.48
N MET A 13 15.39 -27.69 9.99
CA MET A 13 14.37 -28.01 8.99
C MET A 13 14.76 -27.38 7.66
N ASP A 14 14.40 -28.05 6.57
CA ASP A 14 14.49 -27.45 5.25
C ASP A 14 13.35 -26.44 5.09
N VAL A 15 13.73 -25.18 4.88
CA VAL A 15 12.81 -24.10 4.53
C VAL A 15 13.30 -23.50 3.21
N ASN A 16 12.57 -23.78 2.13
CA ASN A 16 12.87 -23.30 0.77
C ASN A 16 14.30 -23.64 0.29
N GLY A 17 14.78 -24.86 0.56
CA GLY A 17 16.09 -25.36 0.13
C GLY A 17 17.25 -24.93 1.03
N ARG A 18 16.97 -24.35 2.20
CA ARG A 18 17.99 -23.97 3.20
C ARG A 18 17.70 -24.66 4.53
N LEU A 19 18.73 -25.26 5.11
CA LEU A 19 18.68 -25.80 6.47
C LEU A 19 18.64 -24.64 7.47
N VAL A 20 17.52 -24.48 8.17
CA VAL A 20 17.37 -23.46 9.20
C VAL A 20 17.34 -24.13 10.57
N PHE A 21 18.13 -23.62 11.50
CA PHE A 21 18.10 -24.06 12.89
C PHE A 21 16.71 -23.81 13.49
N TYR A 22 16.20 -24.80 14.22
CA TYR A 22 14.90 -24.74 14.90
C TYR A 22 15.01 -25.04 16.39
N TYR A 23 15.83 -26.01 16.79
CA TYR A 23 15.87 -26.45 18.17
C TYR A 23 17.19 -27.11 18.49
N HIS A 24 17.58 -27.18 19.76
CA HIS A 24 18.68 -28.03 20.21
C HIS A 24 18.16 -29.06 21.19
N PHE A 25 18.82 -30.21 21.27
CA PHE A 25 18.59 -31.23 22.26
C PHE A 25 19.86 -31.40 23.08
N THR A 26 19.75 -31.24 24.40
CA THR A 26 20.84 -31.41 25.36
C THR A 26 20.26 -31.97 26.66
N ASN A 27 21.05 -32.63 27.49
CA ASN A 27 20.54 -33.19 28.74
C ASN A 27 20.32 -32.09 29.80
N ASP A 28 19.25 -31.33 29.65
CA ASP A 28 18.86 -30.21 30.52
C ASP A 28 17.39 -30.30 30.95
N GLU A 29 16.96 -29.40 31.82
CA GLU A 29 15.57 -29.34 32.30
C GLU A 29 14.57 -29.03 31.18
N THR A 30 15.01 -28.35 30.12
CA THR A 30 14.15 -27.87 29.03
C THR A 30 13.81 -28.97 28.04
N THR A 31 14.80 -29.79 27.66
CA THR A 31 14.68 -30.75 26.55
C THR A 31 14.88 -32.20 26.99
N GLY A 32 15.44 -32.41 28.19
CA GLY A 32 15.73 -33.73 28.75
C GLY A 32 16.66 -34.58 27.91
N GLY A 33 17.33 -33.99 26.91
CA GLY A 33 18.15 -34.69 25.93
C GLY A 33 17.34 -35.61 25.00
N VAL A 34 16.01 -35.53 24.97
CA VAL A 34 15.19 -36.54 24.28
C VAL A 34 14.72 -36.08 22.90
N THR A 35 14.94 -36.93 21.89
CA THR A 35 14.55 -36.63 20.51
C THR A 35 14.09 -37.86 19.72
N GLY A 36 13.62 -37.61 18.49
CA GLY A 36 13.01 -38.59 17.60
C GLY A 36 11.59 -38.99 18.02
N LEU A 37 11.21 -40.23 17.69
CA LEU A 37 9.92 -40.79 18.07
C LEU A 37 9.90 -41.09 19.58
N LEU A 38 8.91 -40.54 20.27
CA LEU A 38 8.63 -40.71 21.71
C LEU A 38 7.31 -41.48 21.91
N PRO A 39 7.08 -42.10 23.09
CA PRO A 39 5.79 -42.68 23.44
C PRO A 39 4.64 -41.69 23.19
N TYR A 40 3.51 -42.19 22.68
CA TYR A 40 2.32 -41.41 22.32
C TYR A 40 2.49 -40.33 21.24
N SER A 41 3.67 -40.19 20.65
CA SER A 41 3.90 -39.27 19.54
C SER A 41 3.13 -39.68 18.29
N ARG A 42 2.51 -38.69 17.64
CA ARG A 42 1.80 -38.85 16.35
C ARG A 42 2.72 -38.72 15.12
N MET A 43 4.04 -38.63 15.33
CA MET A 43 5.02 -38.43 14.27
C MET A 43 5.06 -39.65 13.32
N LYS A 44 4.83 -39.41 12.03
CA LYS A 44 4.90 -40.44 10.97
C LYS A 44 6.19 -40.37 10.15
N THR A 45 6.73 -39.16 9.99
CA THR A 45 7.96 -38.87 9.23
C THR A 45 8.85 -37.93 10.05
N TYR A 46 10.14 -37.94 9.77
CA TYR A 46 11.07 -36.98 10.34
C TYR A 46 10.95 -35.66 9.57
N SER A 47 10.66 -34.57 10.27
CA SER A 47 10.42 -33.24 9.66
C SER A 47 11.69 -32.43 9.40
N GLY A 48 12.87 -32.97 9.72
CA GLY A 48 14.14 -32.26 9.59
C GLY A 48 15.34 -33.13 9.91
N ASN A 49 16.52 -32.51 9.84
CA ASN A 49 17.81 -33.12 10.06
C ASN A 49 18.36 -32.74 11.43
N SER A 50 19.00 -33.70 12.10
CA SER A 50 19.66 -33.48 13.38
C SER A 50 21.17 -33.65 13.19
N ILE A 51 21.94 -32.65 13.59
CA ILE A 51 23.40 -32.61 13.44
C ILE A 51 24.02 -32.58 14.83
N ALA A 52 24.96 -33.50 15.09
CA ALA A 52 25.73 -33.50 16.33
C ALA A 52 26.67 -32.29 16.37
N VAL A 53 26.62 -31.53 17.46
CA VAL A 53 27.56 -30.42 17.71
C VAL A 53 28.68 -30.93 18.60
N GLY A 54 29.75 -31.39 17.97
CA GLY A 54 30.88 -32.01 18.66
C GLY A 54 30.64 -33.47 19.02
N LYS A 55 31.34 -33.95 20.06
CA LYS A 55 31.20 -35.34 20.54
C LYS A 55 29.91 -35.46 21.36
N ILE A 56 29.10 -36.45 21.02
CA ILE A 56 27.87 -36.77 21.76
C ILE A 56 27.96 -38.18 22.36
N ARG A 57 27.38 -38.36 23.54
CA ARG A 57 27.10 -39.68 24.12
C ARG A 57 25.60 -39.78 24.31
N GLY A 58 24.99 -40.82 23.75
CA GLY A 58 23.54 -41.01 23.83
C GLY A 58 23.12 -42.47 23.77
N ILE A 59 21.88 -42.71 24.14
CA ILE A 59 21.23 -44.01 24.18
C ILE A 59 20.13 -44.01 23.12
N ARG A 60 20.05 -45.09 22.34
CA ARG A 60 18.97 -45.30 21.38
C ARG A 60 18.00 -46.34 21.92
N PHE A 61 16.74 -45.94 22.06
CA PHE A 61 15.67 -46.83 22.53
C PHE A 61 14.69 -47.11 21.39
N HIS A 62 14.50 -48.40 21.09
CA HIS A 62 13.64 -48.84 20.01
C HIS A 62 12.16 -48.77 20.41
N LYS A 63 11.29 -48.41 19.45
CA LYS A 63 9.85 -48.17 19.72
C LYS A 63 9.10 -49.39 20.29
N ASN A 64 9.59 -50.60 20.01
CA ASN A 64 8.95 -51.84 20.47
C ASN A 64 8.94 -51.97 22.00
N TYR A 65 9.85 -51.27 22.68
CA TYR A 65 9.96 -51.32 24.15
C TYR A 65 9.21 -50.18 24.84
N PHE A 66 8.45 -49.34 24.12
CA PHE A 66 7.75 -48.20 24.74
C PHE A 66 6.66 -48.63 25.73
N GLN A 67 5.96 -49.73 25.45
CA GLN A 67 4.93 -50.26 26.34
C GLN A 67 5.53 -50.82 27.64
N GLU A 68 6.66 -51.53 27.54
CA GLU A 68 7.40 -52.02 28.71
C GLU A 68 7.98 -50.87 29.53
N LEU A 69 8.54 -49.85 28.87
CA LEU A 69 9.06 -48.64 29.52
C LEU A 69 7.99 -47.94 30.36
N GLU A 70 6.76 -47.89 29.87
CA GLU A 70 5.63 -47.32 30.59
C GLU A 70 5.24 -48.12 31.82
N GLN A 71 5.24 -49.46 31.71
CA GLN A 71 4.96 -50.33 32.86
C GLN A 71 6.04 -50.21 33.94
N LEU A 72 7.31 -50.06 33.54
CA LEU A 72 8.44 -49.97 34.46
C LEU A 72 8.60 -48.59 35.09
N ASN A 73 8.28 -47.51 34.36
CA ASN A 73 8.48 -46.15 34.84
C ASN A 73 7.45 -45.15 34.26
N PRO A 74 6.23 -45.09 34.85
CA PRO A 74 5.19 -44.14 34.44
C PRO A 74 5.61 -42.67 34.56
N ASP A 75 6.35 -42.31 35.62
CA ASP A 75 6.81 -40.94 35.86
C ASP A 75 7.75 -40.44 34.75
N PHE A 76 8.58 -41.34 34.23
CA PHE A 76 9.43 -41.02 33.08
C PHE A 76 8.62 -40.74 31.83
N ILE A 77 7.58 -41.55 31.55
CA ILE A 77 6.65 -41.29 30.43
C ILE A 77 5.97 -39.92 30.60
N GLN A 78 5.53 -39.57 31.80
CA GLN A 78 4.92 -38.27 32.07
C GLN A 78 5.88 -37.11 31.74
N ARG A 79 7.16 -37.22 32.09
CA ARG A 79 8.19 -36.24 31.70
C ARG A 79 8.38 -36.17 30.18
N LEU A 80 8.41 -37.32 29.49
CA LEU A 80 8.50 -37.36 28.03
C LEU A 80 7.32 -36.64 27.36
N ILE A 81 6.10 -36.79 27.89
CA ILE A 81 4.91 -36.07 27.42
C ILE A 81 5.07 -34.56 27.64
N GLY A 82 5.63 -34.14 28.78
CA GLY A 82 5.99 -32.74 29.06
C GLY A 82 6.92 -32.17 27.98
N TYR A 83 8.01 -32.86 27.66
CA TYR A 83 8.95 -32.44 26.61
C TYR A 83 8.29 -32.37 25.21
N ILE A 84 7.40 -33.31 24.88
CA ILE A 84 6.64 -33.24 23.61
C ILE A 84 5.76 -31.99 23.58
N THR A 85 5.11 -31.66 24.69
CA THR A 85 4.17 -30.55 24.79
C THR A 85 4.88 -29.20 24.67
N GLU A 86 5.97 -29.01 25.43
CA GLU A 86 6.80 -27.81 25.33
C GLU A 86 7.40 -27.65 23.93
N ARG A 87 7.91 -28.75 23.35
CA ARG A 87 8.41 -28.73 21.98
C ARG A 87 7.32 -28.37 20.97
N ALA A 88 6.13 -28.95 21.07
CA ALA A 88 5.03 -28.62 20.17
C ALA A 88 4.63 -27.14 20.27
N ARG A 89 4.57 -26.60 21.49
CA ARG A 89 4.30 -25.17 21.74
C ARG A 89 5.38 -24.29 21.11
N TYR A 90 6.66 -24.60 21.35
CA TYR A 90 7.78 -23.87 20.77
C TYR A 90 7.71 -23.82 19.24
N PHE A 91 7.51 -24.97 18.61
CA PHE A 91 7.39 -25.06 17.15
C PHE A 91 6.20 -24.24 16.62
N ALA A 92 5.04 -24.31 17.26
CA ALA A 92 3.88 -23.50 16.89
C ALA A 92 4.18 -22.00 16.98
N THR A 93 4.81 -21.55 18.07
CA THR A 93 5.17 -20.14 18.26
C THR A 93 6.19 -19.65 17.24
N THR A 94 7.25 -20.42 16.97
CA THR A 94 8.28 -20.05 16.00
C THR A 94 7.71 -20.04 14.58
N GLN A 95 6.87 -21.01 14.23
CA GLN A 95 6.20 -21.06 12.92
C GLN A 95 5.32 -19.82 12.72
N MET A 96 4.48 -19.49 13.70
CA MET A 96 3.64 -18.30 13.66
C MET A 96 4.46 -17.01 13.52
N GLN A 97 5.57 -16.88 14.27
CA GLN A 97 6.47 -15.73 14.14
C GLN A 97 7.11 -15.62 12.74
N ARG A 98 7.50 -16.74 12.14
CA ARG A 98 8.07 -16.75 10.78
C ARG A 98 7.04 -16.39 9.73
N GLU A 99 5.82 -16.92 9.83
CA GLU A 99 4.71 -16.56 8.96
C GLU A 99 4.42 -15.07 9.06
N LYS A 100 4.43 -14.49 10.27
CA LYS A 100 4.30 -13.04 10.48
C LYS A 100 5.40 -12.24 9.79
N VAL A 101 6.68 -12.60 9.99
CA VAL A 101 7.80 -11.90 9.34
C VAL A 101 7.72 -12.01 7.82
N SER A 102 7.36 -13.18 7.29
CA SER A 102 7.18 -13.38 5.85
C SER A 102 6.02 -12.55 5.28
N ALA A 103 4.87 -12.54 5.97
CA ALA A 103 3.71 -11.72 5.59
C ALA A 103 4.06 -10.23 5.62
N LEU A 104 4.77 -9.77 6.65
CA LEU A 104 5.23 -8.39 6.78
C LEU A 104 6.22 -8.02 5.66
N GLY A 105 7.13 -8.92 5.30
CA GLY A 105 8.06 -8.71 4.17
C GLY A 105 7.34 -8.55 2.83
N ASN A 106 6.33 -9.40 2.57
CA ASN A 106 5.50 -9.29 1.37
C ASN A 106 4.67 -7.99 1.34
N LEU A 107 4.10 -7.60 2.49
CA LEU A 107 3.38 -6.34 2.62
C LEU A 107 4.31 -5.14 2.43
N ALA A 108 5.50 -5.14 3.04
CA ALA A 108 6.48 -4.09 2.90
C ALA A 108 6.92 -3.90 1.44
N ALA A 109 7.14 -4.99 0.70
CA ALA A 109 7.45 -4.92 -0.73
C ALA A 109 6.30 -4.32 -1.55
N GLY A 110 5.06 -4.73 -1.29
CA GLY A 110 3.88 -4.17 -1.96
C GLY A 110 3.66 -2.69 -1.64
N ILE A 111 3.83 -2.30 -0.37
CA ILE A 111 3.71 -0.90 0.08
C ILE A 111 4.81 -0.03 -0.52
N ALA A 112 6.06 -0.53 -0.57
CA ALA A 112 7.15 0.20 -1.21
C ALA A 112 6.85 0.51 -2.68
N HIS A 113 6.31 -0.47 -3.41
CA HIS A 113 5.87 -0.27 -4.78
C HIS A 113 4.73 0.77 -4.86
N GLU A 114 3.72 0.66 -4.00
CA GLU A 114 2.59 1.59 -3.97
C GLU A 114 2.94 3.01 -3.50
N LEU A 115 4.00 3.19 -2.71
CA LEU A 115 4.54 4.49 -2.33
C LEU A 115 5.40 5.10 -3.45
N ASN A 116 6.18 4.29 -4.15
CA ASN A 116 7.00 4.75 -5.26
C ASN A 116 6.17 5.31 -6.42
N ASN A 117 4.96 4.79 -6.62
CA ASN A 117 4.04 5.26 -7.66
C ASN A 117 3.66 6.76 -7.53
N PRO A 118 2.98 7.20 -6.45
CA PRO A 118 2.67 8.62 -6.24
C PRO A 118 3.93 9.46 -6.06
N ALA A 119 5.00 8.95 -5.45
CA ALA A 119 6.26 9.71 -5.34
C ALA A 119 6.86 10.02 -6.72
N SER A 120 6.87 9.04 -7.62
CA SER A 120 7.31 9.24 -9.01
C SER A 120 6.38 10.18 -9.76
N ALA A 121 5.07 10.13 -9.51
CA ALA A 121 4.12 11.08 -10.08
C ALA A 121 4.40 12.51 -9.61
N ILE A 122 4.64 12.71 -8.31
CA ILE A 122 5.00 14.02 -7.74
C ILE A 122 6.25 14.59 -8.40
N ASN A 123 7.29 13.77 -8.61
CA ASN A 123 8.51 14.23 -9.29
C ASN A 123 8.23 14.69 -10.74
N ARG A 124 7.41 13.95 -11.49
CA ARG A 124 7.01 14.36 -12.86
C ARG A 124 6.18 15.64 -12.85
N ILE A 125 5.23 15.74 -11.91
CA ILE A 125 4.38 16.91 -11.70
C ILE A 125 5.23 18.13 -11.37
N ALA A 126 6.21 18.01 -10.46
CA ALA A 126 7.09 19.11 -10.09
C ALA A 126 7.93 19.61 -11.28
N TYR A 127 8.41 18.70 -12.13
CA TYR A 127 9.13 19.05 -13.35
C TYR A 127 8.23 19.78 -14.35
N GLU A 128 7.01 19.31 -14.57
CA GLU A 128 6.04 19.96 -15.46
C GLU A 128 5.64 21.35 -14.95
N LEU A 129 5.41 21.49 -13.63
CA LEU A 129 5.11 22.78 -13.01
C LEU A 129 6.27 23.76 -13.21
N HIS A 130 7.51 23.30 -13.05
CA HIS A 130 8.69 24.12 -13.31
C HIS A 130 8.71 24.66 -14.75
N ASN A 131 8.46 23.81 -15.75
CA ASN A 131 8.41 24.24 -17.15
C ASN A 131 7.28 25.26 -17.39
N ARG A 132 6.12 25.07 -16.75
CA ARG A 132 4.99 26.00 -16.86
C ARG A 132 5.23 27.33 -16.18
N LEU A 133 6.03 27.37 -15.10
CA LEU A 133 6.47 28.62 -14.48
C LEU A 133 7.40 29.40 -15.43
N LEU A 134 8.34 28.73 -16.11
CA LEU A 134 9.16 29.37 -17.14
C LEU A 134 8.31 29.89 -18.30
N LEU A 135 7.38 29.08 -18.80
CA LEU A 135 6.43 29.49 -19.83
C LEU A 135 5.55 30.66 -19.38
N ASN A 136 5.19 30.74 -18.10
CA ASN A 136 4.41 31.85 -17.56
C ASN A 136 5.16 33.19 -17.69
N VAL A 137 6.48 33.19 -17.46
CA VAL A 137 7.33 34.38 -17.65
C VAL A 137 7.31 34.79 -19.12
N GLU A 138 7.57 33.88 -20.04
CA GLU A 138 7.57 34.16 -21.49
C GLU A 138 6.22 34.68 -21.99
N LEU A 139 5.12 34.07 -21.55
CA LEU A 139 3.78 34.51 -21.91
C LEU A 139 3.47 35.89 -21.34
N THR A 140 3.94 36.19 -20.12
CA THR A 140 3.78 37.51 -19.50
C THR A 140 4.57 38.58 -20.24
N GLU A 141 5.82 38.31 -20.65
CA GLU A 141 6.61 39.24 -21.47
C GLU A 141 5.94 39.54 -22.81
N LYS A 142 5.35 38.53 -23.46
CA LYS A 142 4.55 38.70 -24.69
C LYS A 142 3.29 39.54 -24.47
N MET A 143 2.60 39.38 -23.33
CA MET A 143 1.44 40.21 -23.00
C MET A 143 1.84 41.68 -22.80
N LEU A 144 2.99 41.92 -22.18
CA LEU A 144 3.54 43.27 -21.99
C LEU A 144 3.95 43.92 -23.32
N SER A 145 4.62 43.18 -24.20
CA SER A 145 5.04 43.71 -25.51
C SER A 145 3.87 44.06 -26.43
N GLN A 146 2.72 43.39 -26.25
CA GLN A 146 1.46 43.68 -26.94
C GLN A 146 0.62 44.78 -26.27
N ASN A 147 1.10 45.40 -25.19
CA ASN A 147 0.36 46.40 -24.40
C ASN A 147 -1.04 45.94 -23.99
N ILE A 148 -1.17 44.67 -23.58
CA ILE A 148 -2.46 44.13 -23.13
C ILE A 148 -2.90 44.87 -21.85
N ASN A 149 -4.09 45.50 -21.91
CA ASN A 149 -4.64 46.22 -20.76
C ASN A 149 -4.82 45.26 -19.55
N PRO A 150 -4.27 45.59 -18.37
CA PRO A 150 -4.48 44.85 -17.12
C PRO A 150 -5.96 44.59 -16.78
N ASP A 151 -6.88 45.47 -17.18
CA ASP A 151 -8.32 45.31 -16.95
C ASP A 151 -8.87 44.03 -17.62
N HIS A 152 -8.36 43.68 -18.80
CA HIS A 152 -8.73 42.44 -19.48
C HIS A 152 -8.26 41.22 -18.69
N ILE A 153 -7.05 41.25 -18.15
CA ILE A 153 -6.49 40.17 -17.32
C ILE A 153 -7.34 40.01 -16.04
N GLN A 154 -7.70 41.11 -15.39
CA GLN A 154 -8.54 41.10 -14.20
C GLN A 154 -9.94 40.54 -14.49
N TYR A 155 -10.54 40.91 -15.62
CA TYR A 155 -11.84 40.40 -16.06
C TYR A 155 -11.82 38.88 -16.23
N PHE A 156 -10.84 38.35 -16.96
CA PHE A 156 -10.68 36.91 -17.15
C PHE A 156 -10.42 36.17 -15.83
N ARG A 157 -9.54 36.71 -14.98
CA ARG A 157 -9.25 36.13 -13.67
C ARG A 157 -10.50 35.99 -12.81
N LYS A 158 -11.31 37.05 -12.70
CA LYS A 158 -12.58 37.02 -11.93
C LYS A 158 -13.55 35.96 -12.44
N LYS A 159 -13.63 35.78 -13.76
CA LYS A 159 -14.49 34.76 -14.37
C LYS A 159 -14.01 33.35 -14.04
N ILE A 160 -12.70 33.10 -14.09
CA ILE A 160 -12.11 31.82 -13.67
C ILE A 160 -12.40 31.54 -12.19
N GLU A 161 -12.15 32.52 -11.31
CA GLU A 161 -12.39 32.38 -9.86
C GLU A 161 -13.87 32.09 -9.54
N SER A 162 -14.80 32.76 -10.22
CA SER A 162 -16.23 32.49 -10.06
C SER A 162 -16.60 31.05 -10.42
N LYS A 163 -15.92 30.48 -11.42
CA LYS A 163 -16.15 29.12 -11.90
C LYS A 163 -15.56 28.06 -10.98
N ASP A 164 -14.40 28.34 -10.39
CA ASP A 164 -13.77 27.45 -9.40
C ASP A 164 -14.65 27.26 -8.15
N SER A 165 -15.50 28.25 -7.81
CA SER A 165 -16.43 28.17 -6.68
C SER A 165 -17.67 27.30 -6.92
N LEU A 166 -17.97 26.96 -8.18
CA LEU A 166 -19.13 26.15 -8.53
C LEU A 166 -18.79 24.66 -8.47
N PRO A 167 -19.72 23.80 -8.02
CA PRO A 167 -19.51 22.37 -8.05
C PRO A 167 -19.31 21.89 -9.49
N LYS A 168 -18.16 21.27 -9.78
CA LYS A 168 -17.87 20.70 -11.10
C LYS A 168 -18.82 19.54 -11.38
N GLN A 169 -19.58 19.63 -12.46
CA GLN A 169 -20.43 18.54 -12.94
C GLN A 169 -19.55 17.40 -13.46
N LYS A 170 -19.78 16.16 -12.99
CA LYS A 170 -19.15 14.97 -13.57
C LYS A 170 -19.74 14.72 -14.95
N LEU A 171 -18.96 14.97 -16.00
CA LEU A 171 -19.33 14.66 -17.37
C LEU A 171 -19.11 13.17 -17.65
N SER A 172 -20.04 12.55 -18.35
CA SER A 172 -19.81 11.25 -18.99
C SER A 172 -18.78 11.38 -20.13
N SER A 173 -18.15 10.28 -20.52
CA SER A 173 -17.19 10.27 -21.63
C SER A 173 -17.76 10.85 -22.92
N LEU A 174 -19.04 10.57 -23.22
CA LEU A 174 -19.72 11.11 -24.40
C LEU A 174 -19.95 12.63 -24.30
N GLN A 175 -20.32 13.13 -23.12
CA GLN A 175 -20.53 14.56 -22.90
C GLN A 175 -19.21 15.35 -22.95
N ARG A 176 -18.12 14.76 -22.45
CA ARG A 176 -16.79 15.35 -22.53
C ARG A 176 -16.34 15.50 -23.99
N MET A 177 -16.44 14.43 -24.77
CA MET A 177 -16.07 14.42 -26.18
C MET A 177 -16.85 15.47 -26.98
N LYS A 178 -18.16 15.57 -26.79
CA LYS A 178 -18.97 16.63 -27.44
C LYS A 178 -18.50 18.04 -27.11
N LYS A 179 -18.14 18.30 -25.84
CA LYS A 179 -17.63 19.61 -25.44
C LYS A 179 -16.25 19.91 -26.04
N GLU A 180 -15.38 18.90 -26.10
CA GLU A 180 -14.07 19.02 -26.74
C GLU A 180 -14.25 19.37 -28.23
N ASP A 181 -15.15 18.69 -28.94
CA ASP A 181 -15.46 18.96 -30.35
C ASP A 181 -16.01 20.38 -30.56
N GLU A 182 -16.96 20.83 -29.72
CA GLU A 182 -17.54 22.18 -29.77
C GLU A 182 -16.49 23.27 -29.53
N LEU A 183 -15.58 23.06 -28.58
CA LEU A 183 -14.49 23.98 -28.29
C LEU A 183 -13.46 23.99 -29.42
N MET A 184 -13.10 22.82 -29.95
CA MET A 184 -12.17 22.69 -31.06
C MET A 184 -12.64 23.47 -32.29
N HIS A 185 -13.91 23.29 -32.67
CA HIS A 185 -14.52 24.03 -33.78
C HIS A 185 -14.48 25.55 -33.56
N TRP A 186 -14.74 26.01 -32.33
CA TRP A 186 -14.69 27.44 -32.02
C TRP A 186 -13.27 28.03 -32.09
N PHE A 187 -12.25 27.27 -31.64
CA PHE A 187 -10.85 27.69 -31.79
C PHE A 187 -10.44 27.79 -33.26
N GLU A 188 -10.86 26.84 -34.10
CA GLU A 188 -10.64 26.84 -35.55
C GLU A 188 -11.27 28.07 -36.22
N GLU A 189 -12.55 28.37 -35.94
CA GLU A 189 -13.25 29.54 -36.49
C GLU A 189 -12.56 30.87 -36.15
N LYS A 190 -11.85 30.94 -35.03
CA LYS A 190 -11.14 32.14 -34.56
C LYS A 190 -9.69 32.20 -35.03
N GLY A 191 -9.21 31.19 -35.77
CA GLY A 191 -7.81 31.10 -36.18
C GLY A 191 -6.85 30.95 -35.01
N LEU A 192 -7.32 30.38 -33.90
CA LEU A 192 -6.50 30.12 -32.71
C LEU A 192 -5.74 28.80 -32.85
N PRO A 193 -4.58 28.63 -32.20
CA PRO A 193 -3.88 27.35 -32.16
C PRO A 193 -4.78 26.26 -31.56
N VAL A 194 -4.98 25.18 -32.32
CA VAL A 194 -5.82 24.05 -31.93
C VAL A 194 -4.92 22.93 -31.42
N ASP A 195 -4.39 23.13 -30.22
CA ASP A 195 -3.62 22.10 -29.55
C ASP A 195 -4.57 21.29 -28.65
N HIS A 196 -4.58 19.97 -28.80
CA HIS A 196 -5.44 19.08 -28.00
C HIS A 196 -5.29 19.32 -26.47
N PRO A 197 -4.09 19.57 -25.91
CA PRO A 197 -3.95 19.92 -24.50
C PRO A 197 -4.68 21.21 -24.09
N VAL A 198 -4.79 22.19 -24.98
CA VAL A 198 -5.48 23.46 -24.70
C VAL A 198 -6.98 23.22 -24.59
N ILE A 199 -7.56 22.50 -25.56
CA ILE A 199 -8.99 22.15 -25.56
C ILE A 199 -9.35 21.30 -24.33
N ASP A 200 -8.50 20.34 -23.98
CA ASP A 200 -8.65 19.51 -22.78
C ASP A 200 -8.71 20.37 -21.51
N THR A 201 -7.76 21.29 -21.34
CA THR A 201 -7.68 22.18 -20.17
C THR A 201 -8.95 23.02 -20.00
N PHE A 202 -9.45 23.62 -21.09
CA PHE A 202 -10.68 24.41 -21.02
C PHE A 202 -11.92 23.56 -20.75
N THR A 203 -11.98 22.34 -21.31
CA THR A 203 -13.07 21.39 -21.06
C THR A 203 -13.12 20.97 -19.59
N GLU A 204 -11.97 20.61 -19.00
CA GLU A 204 -11.86 20.20 -17.59
C GLU A 204 -12.07 21.36 -16.60
N ALA A 205 -11.74 22.58 -17.02
CA ALA A 205 -12.12 23.80 -16.32
C ALA A 205 -13.61 24.14 -16.48
N GLY A 206 -14.33 23.40 -17.32
CA GLY A 206 -15.78 23.46 -17.48
C GLY A 206 -16.25 24.55 -18.43
N PHE A 207 -15.37 25.14 -19.24
CA PHE A 207 -15.73 26.16 -20.22
C PHE A 207 -16.54 25.57 -21.37
N SER A 208 -17.53 26.33 -21.81
CA SER A 208 -18.24 26.15 -23.08
C SER A 208 -17.73 27.14 -24.11
N SER A 209 -17.96 26.83 -25.40
CA SER A 209 -17.64 27.73 -26.52
C SER A 209 -18.33 29.09 -26.37
N ASP A 210 -19.60 29.11 -25.93
CA ASP A 210 -20.36 30.34 -25.68
C ASP A 210 -19.76 31.20 -24.56
N GLU A 211 -19.31 30.57 -23.46
CA GLU A 211 -18.64 31.31 -22.38
C GLU A 211 -17.31 31.91 -22.84
N LEU A 212 -16.50 31.17 -23.60
CA LEU A 212 -15.25 31.68 -24.15
C LEU A 212 -15.49 32.80 -25.16
N LYS A 213 -16.54 32.68 -25.99
CA LYS A 213 -16.98 33.75 -26.91
C LYS A 213 -17.33 35.03 -26.16
N ASN A 214 -18.22 34.94 -25.17
CA ASN A 214 -18.61 36.08 -24.33
C ASN A 214 -17.42 36.69 -23.56
N LEU A 215 -16.44 35.86 -23.18
CA LEU A 215 -15.20 36.32 -22.55
C LEU A 215 -14.34 37.13 -23.52
N CYS A 216 -14.24 36.70 -24.77
CA CYS A 216 -13.42 37.34 -25.79
C CYS A 216 -14.07 38.58 -26.41
N ASP A 217 -15.39 38.74 -26.34
CA ASP A 217 -16.11 39.88 -26.94
C ASP A 217 -15.68 41.26 -26.38
N ASN A 218 -15.17 41.30 -25.14
CA ASN A 218 -14.68 42.52 -24.49
C ASN A 218 -13.17 42.76 -24.71
N VAL A 219 -12.52 41.97 -25.57
CA VAL A 219 -11.07 42.04 -25.80
C VAL A 219 -10.76 42.24 -27.28
N PRO A 220 -9.79 43.10 -27.63
CA PRO A 220 -9.32 43.23 -29.02
C PRO A 220 -8.88 41.88 -29.59
N LYS A 221 -9.29 41.58 -30.83
CA LYS A 221 -9.03 40.28 -31.48
C LYS A 221 -7.55 39.89 -31.49
N GLU A 222 -6.66 40.88 -31.66
CA GLU A 222 -5.21 40.68 -31.65
C GLU A 222 -4.67 40.13 -30.32
N ASN A 223 -5.36 40.42 -29.20
CA ASN A 223 -4.92 40.04 -27.85
C ASN A 223 -5.55 38.72 -27.37
N VAL A 224 -6.63 38.25 -28.01
CA VAL A 224 -7.39 37.08 -27.57
C VAL A 224 -6.51 35.82 -27.50
N ALA A 225 -5.72 35.56 -28.55
CA ALA A 225 -4.86 34.39 -28.60
C ALA A 225 -3.85 34.35 -27.45
N GLN A 226 -3.19 35.48 -27.20
CA GLN A 226 -2.18 35.59 -26.15
C GLN A 226 -2.79 35.44 -24.75
N ILE A 227 -3.97 36.03 -24.51
CA ILE A 227 -4.68 35.89 -23.23
C ILE A 227 -5.14 34.45 -23.01
N LEU A 228 -5.68 33.78 -24.03
CA LEU A 228 -6.12 32.39 -23.91
C LEU A 228 -4.96 31.43 -23.61
N LEU A 229 -3.80 31.62 -24.25
CA LEU A 229 -2.59 30.83 -23.94
C LEU A 229 -2.13 31.06 -22.50
N TRP A 230 -2.14 32.30 -22.01
CA TRP A 230 -1.80 32.61 -20.62
C TRP A 230 -2.78 31.98 -19.63
N ILE A 231 -4.08 32.00 -19.95
CA ILE A 231 -5.13 31.38 -19.12
C ILE A 231 -5.02 29.86 -19.12
N GLU A 232 -4.77 29.24 -20.27
CA GLU A 232 -4.50 27.79 -20.34
C GLU A 232 -3.36 27.46 -19.39
N ASN A 233 -2.26 28.21 -19.46
CA ASN A 233 -1.09 27.92 -18.64
C ASN A 233 -1.40 28.04 -17.14
N LEU A 234 -2.22 29.02 -16.76
CA LEU A 234 -2.69 29.19 -15.38
C LEU A 234 -3.60 28.04 -14.93
N LEU A 235 -4.58 27.66 -15.74
CA LEU A 235 -5.53 26.57 -15.44
C LEU A 235 -4.82 25.22 -15.30
N SER A 236 -3.91 24.94 -16.23
CA SER A 236 -3.10 23.73 -16.19
C SER A 236 -2.15 23.71 -15.00
N SER A 237 -1.50 24.83 -14.66
CA SER A 237 -0.66 24.93 -13.45
C SER A 237 -1.45 24.65 -12.18
N LYS A 238 -2.67 25.19 -12.06
CA LYS A 238 -3.59 24.88 -10.94
C LYS A 238 -3.95 23.39 -10.90
N ARG A 239 -4.22 22.77 -12.05
CA ARG A 239 -4.52 21.33 -12.16
C ARG A 239 -3.34 20.50 -11.65
N ILE A 240 -2.13 20.80 -12.11
CA ILE A 240 -0.90 20.10 -11.71
C ILE A 240 -0.66 20.20 -10.19
N ILE A 241 -0.89 21.37 -9.59
CA ILE A 241 -0.79 21.55 -8.13
C ILE A 241 -1.80 20.64 -7.41
N LYS A 242 -3.05 20.59 -7.88
CA LYS A 242 -4.07 19.72 -7.29
C LYS A 242 -3.72 18.24 -7.41
N ASP A 243 -3.17 17.81 -8.55
CA ASP A 243 -2.72 16.43 -8.74
C ASP A 243 -1.56 16.08 -7.79
N MET A 244 -0.68 17.05 -7.50
CA MET A 244 0.39 16.92 -6.51
C MET A 244 -0.16 16.74 -5.10
N GLU A 245 -1.16 17.53 -4.71
CA GLU A 245 -1.85 17.43 -3.42
C GLU A 245 -2.51 16.06 -3.26
N GLU A 246 -3.20 15.55 -4.30
CA GLU A 246 -3.82 14.23 -4.26
C GLU A 246 -2.79 13.11 -4.15
N ALA A 247 -1.70 13.18 -4.92
CA ALA A 247 -0.61 12.20 -4.84
C ALA A 247 0.06 12.20 -3.46
N SER A 248 0.27 13.38 -2.87
CA SER A 248 0.82 13.54 -1.52
C SER A 248 -0.13 12.96 -0.46
N ALA A 249 -1.42 13.28 -0.53
CA ALA A 249 -2.43 12.74 0.37
C ALA A 249 -2.50 11.20 0.30
N ARG A 250 -2.36 10.61 -0.89
CA ARG A 250 -2.27 9.15 -1.05
C ARG A 250 -1.06 8.57 -0.34
N ILE A 251 0.12 9.21 -0.41
CA ILE A 251 1.31 8.79 0.35
C ILE A 251 1.02 8.84 1.85
N SER A 252 0.49 9.94 2.37
CA SER A 252 0.16 10.07 3.78
C SER A 252 -0.81 8.99 4.26
N ASN A 253 -1.84 8.69 3.46
CA ASN A 253 -2.81 7.63 3.76
C ASN A 253 -2.16 6.24 3.80
N LEU A 254 -1.29 5.92 2.84
CA LEU A 254 -0.56 4.66 2.81
C LEU A 254 0.38 4.50 4.00
N VAL A 255 1.14 5.54 4.35
CA VAL A 255 2.04 5.53 5.52
C VAL A 255 1.24 5.36 6.81
N ASN A 256 0.12 6.06 6.96
CA ASN A 256 -0.74 5.93 8.13
C ASN A 256 -1.33 4.52 8.26
N ALA A 257 -1.87 3.97 7.17
CA ALA A 257 -2.39 2.59 7.15
C ALA A 257 -1.30 1.57 7.51
N THR A 258 -0.08 1.77 7.03
CA THR A 258 1.08 0.91 7.35
C THR A 258 1.47 1.01 8.82
N LYS A 259 1.54 2.23 9.37
CA LYS A 259 1.91 2.45 10.77
C LYS A 259 0.91 1.78 11.71
N ILE A 260 -0.38 1.90 11.40
CA ILE A 260 -1.45 1.23 12.14
C ILE A 260 -1.15 -0.27 12.14
N HIS A 261 -1.07 -0.91 10.98
CA HIS A 261 -0.89 -2.36 10.86
C HIS A 261 0.36 -2.90 11.60
N VAL A 262 1.49 -2.19 11.57
CA VAL A 262 2.71 -2.57 12.32
C VAL A 262 2.56 -2.41 13.84
N HIS A 263 1.76 -1.45 14.31
CA HIS A 263 1.51 -1.25 15.74
C HIS A 263 0.44 -2.20 16.29
N MET A 264 -0.50 -2.65 15.46
CA MET A 264 -1.53 -3.63 15.83
C MET A 264 -0.89 -4.91 16.42
N ASP A 265 0.17 -5.40 15.78
CA ASP A 265 0.81 -6.68 16.09
C ASP A 265 1.72 -6.69 17.35
N ARG A 266 1.87 -5.55 18.06
CA ARG A 266 2.79 -5.44 19.22
C ARG A 266 2.16 -5.81 20.57
N THR A 267 0.83 -5.80 20.67
CA THR A 267 0.12 -6.06 21.93
C THR A 267 -0.66 -7.36 21.86
N ASN A 268 -0.28 -8.37 22.66
CA ASN A 268 -1.03 -9.62 22.84
C ASN A 268 -2.27 -9.44 23.74
N GLU A 269 -2.78 -8.21 23.86
CA GLU A 269 -3.92 -7.86 24.71
C GLU A 269 -5.07 -7.38 23.84
N LYS A 270 -6.31 -7.65 24.30
CA LYS A 270 -7.50 -7.13 23.64
C LYS A 270 -7.62 -5.64 23.91
N GLN A 271 -7.94 -4.87 22.89
CA GLN A 271 -8.19 -3.44 23.00
C GLN A 271 -9.57 -3.10 22.43
N PRO A 272 -10.20 -2.00 22.90
CA PRO A 272 -11.39 -1.46 22.25
C PRO A 272 -11.06 -0.99 20.83
N THR A 273 -11.64 -1.66 19.83
CA THR A 273 -11.29 -1.49 18.41
C THR A 273 -12.50 -1.14 17.57
N ASP A 274 -12.31 -0.20 16.63
CA ASP A 274 -13.26 0.13 15.57
C ASP A 274 -13.00 -0.75 14.35
N ILE A 275 -13.87 -1.72 14.14
CA ILE A 275 -13.75 -2.69 13.03
C ILE A 275 -13.86 -2.01 11.67
N HIS A 276 -14.67 -0.95 11.53
CA HIS A 276 -14.82 -0.28 10.24
C HIS A 276 -13.49 0.34 9.83
N ARG A 277 -12.86 1.05 10.77
CA ARG A 277 -11.55 1.65 10.55
C ARG A 277 -10.50 0.61 10.16
N ASP A 278 -10.49 -0.54 10.82
CA ASP A 278 -9.54 -1.61 10.53
C ASP A 278 -9.76 -2.23 9.15
N ILE A 279 -11.01 -2.54 8.79
CA ILE A 279 -11.36 -3.01 7.44
C ILE A 279 -10.94 -1.98 6.39
N GLU A 280 -11.18 -0.69 6.62
CA GLU A 280 -10.77 0.35 5.69
C GLU A 280 -9.25 0.48 5.55
N ASN A 281 -8.50 0.34 6.64
CA ASN A 281 -7.04 0.29 6.60
C ASN A 281 -6.56 -0.91 5.79
N THR A 282 -7.11 -2.11 6.03
CA THR A 282 -6.77 -3.32 5.27
C THR A 282 -7.09 -3.16 3.79
N LEU A 283 -8.27 -2.62 3.44
CA LEU A 283 -8.65 -2.37 2.05
C LEU A 283 -7.74 -1.34 1.38
N THR A 284 -7.28 -0.34 2.13
CA THR A 284 -6.31 0.65 1.65
C THR A 284 -4.97 -0.03 1.33
N LEU A 285 -4.47 -0.90 2.21
CA LEU A 285 -3.24 -1.66 1.99
C LEU A 285 -3.35 -2.65 0.81
N LEU A 286 -4.53 -3.26 0.62
CA LEU A 286 -4.81 -4.20 -0.47
C LEU A 286 -5.26 -3.52 -1.76
N GLY A 287 -5.34 -2.19 -1.78
CA GLY A 287 -5.86 -1.42 -2.91
C GLY A 287 -5.17 -1.74 -4.23
N TYR A 288 -3.86 -2.04 -4.20
CA TYR A 288 -3.10 -2.43 -5.39
C TYR A 288 -3.58 -3.75 -6.00
N LYS A 289 -3.81 -4.77 -5.15
CA LYS A 289 -4.29 -6.08 -5.61
C LYS A 289 -5.71 -5.98 -6.18
N ILE A 290 -6.53 -5.11 -5.59
CA ILE A 290 -7.90 -4.84 -6.06
C ILE A 290 -7.86 -4.23 -7.46
N ARG A 291 -7.01 -3.22 -7.68
CA ARG A 291 -6.83 -2.57 -8.99
C ARG A 291 -6.25 -3.52 -10.03
N GLU A 292 -5.16 -4.22 -9.69
CA GLU A 292 -4.48 -5.14 -10.61
C GLU A 292 -5.40 -6.26 -11.13
N LYS A 293 -6.32 -6.73 -10.28
CA LYS A 293 -7.28 -7.79 -10.62
C LYS A 293 -8.64 -7.28 -11.07
N ASN A 294 -8.83 -5.96 -11.28
CA ASN A 294 -10.11 -5.34 -11.64
C ASN A 294 -11.29 -5.78 -10.75
N ILE A 295 -11.07 -5.82 -9.43
CA ILE A 295 -12.09 -6.24 -8.46
C ILE A 295 -13.02 -5.07 -8.13
N SER A 296 -14.33 -5.28 -8.25
CA SER A 296 -15.35 -4.32 -7.79
C SER A 296 -15.67 -4.54 -6.31
N LEU A 297 -15.62 -3.48 -5.51
CA LEU A 297 -15.83 -3.53 -4.07
C LEU A 297 -17.14 -2.84 -3.68
N LYS A 298 -18.04 -3.58 -3.04
CA LYS A 298 -19.28 -3.04 -2.44
C LYS A 298 -19.13 -3.04 -0.92
N LYS A 299 -19.09 -1.84 -0.32
CA LYS A 299 -19.07 -1.68 1.15
C LYS A 299 -20.51 -1.63 1.68
N SER A 300 -20.79 -2.38 2.74
CA SER A 300 -22.07 -2.37 3.44
C SER A 300 -21.79 -2.48 4.93
N PHE A 301 -21.56 -1.32 5.56
CA PHE A 301 -21.25 -1.21 6.98
C PHE A 301 -22.52 -0.88 7.78
N CYS A 302 -22.59 -1.33 9.02
CA CYS A 302 -23.60 -0.84 9.95
C CYS A 302 -23.19 0.54 10.46
N ASN A 303 -24.14 1.45 10.72
CA ASN A 303 -23.79 2.82 11.13
C ASN A 303 -23.43 2.92 12.61
N ASP A 304 -23.93 2.00 13.46
CA ASP A 304 -23.87 2.11 14.93
C ASP A 304 -23.07 0.97 15.56
N LEU A 305 -21.85 0.72 15.07
CA LEU A 305 -20.99 -0.32 15.65
C LEU A 305 -20.31 0.20 16.92
N ILE A 306 -20.50 -0.51 18.03
CA ILE A 306 -19.77 -0.27 19.29
C ILE A 306 -18.31 -0.73 19.16
N LEU A 307 -17.40 -0.11 19.92
CA LEU A 307 -16.02 -0.59 20.05
C LEU A 307 -16.02 -1.99 20.65
N ILE A 308 -15.40 -2.95 19.95
CA ILE A 308 -15.30 -4.34 20.41
C ILE A 308 -13.93 -4.62 20.99
N GLN A 309 -13.85 -5.50 21.99
CA GLN A 309 -12.58 -5.98 22.54
C GLN A 309 -11.97 -7.01 21.59
N ALA A 310 -11.03 -6.59 20.75
CA ALA A 310 -10.37 -7.43 19.75
C ALA A 310 -8.85 -7.45 19.96
N TYR A 311 -8.21 -8.55 19.57
CA TYR A 311 -6.78 -8.54 19.34
C TYR A 311 -6.55 -7.74 18.07
N ILE A 312 -5.69 -6.73 18.14
CA ILE A 312 -5.40 -5.88 17.00
C ILE A 312 -4.38 -6.61 16.12
N GLY A 313 -4.63 -6.75 14.82
CA GLY A 313 -3.73 -7.41 13.86
C GLY A 313 -4.42 -7.81 12.57
#